data_AF-A0A957XVH2-F1
#
_entry.id   AF-A0A957XVH2-F1
#
_cell.length_a   1.000
_cell.length_b   1.000
_cell.length_c   1.000
_cell.angle_alpha   90.00
_cell.angle_beta   90.00
_cell.angle_gamma   90.00
#
_symmetry.space_group_name_H-M   'P 1'
#
loop_
_entity.id
_entity.type
_entity.pdbx_description
1 polymer ?
#
loop_
_entity_poly.entity_id
_entity_poly.type
_entity_poly.pdbx_seq_one_letter_code
_entity_poly.pdbx_strand_id
1 'polypeptide(L)'
;MSLFDRFLKQIPQAPQELDLLPKIEQLANTADLASARQIVEGSPALLGELASSLLLELISEARKQGNEAIAQTLEDTLALLETARSEGIEQAFRMAAGVDPVDDAAGMLDKYTDVPAALVDQVQSALAL
;
A
#
# COMPACT_ATOMS: atom_id res chain seq x y z
N MET A 1 -15.48 8.37 22.02
CA MET A 1 -16.00 7.07 21.56
C MET A 1 -15.64 7.00 20.08
N SER A 2 -14.82 6.02 19.67
CA SER A 2 -14.32 5.91 18.29
C SER A 2 -15.48 5.59 17.33
N LEU A 3 -15.35 5.99 16.06
CA LEU A 3 -16.26 5.56 15.00
C LEU A 3 -16.29 4.02 14.90
N PHE A 4 -15.13 3.40 15.11
CA PHE A 4 -14.97 1.95 15.19
C PHE A 4 -15.73 1.34 16.38
N ASP A 5 -15.70 1.96 17.56
CA ASP A 5 -16.47 1.50 18.74
C ASP A 5 -17.98 1.52 18.51
N ARG A 6 -18.46 2.49 17.72
CA ARG A 6 -19.88 2.60 17.37
C ARG A 6 -20.29 1.53 16.37
N PHE A 7 -19.41 1.26 15.39
CA PHE A 7 -19.58 0.24 14.36
C PHE A 7 -19.58 -1.19 14.94
N LEU A 8 -18.64 -1.48 15.86
CA LEU A 8 -18.54 -2.77 16.57
C LEU A 8 -19.82 -3.17 17.30
N LYS A 9 -20.67 -2.20 17.66
CA LYS A 9 -21.96 -2.47 18.32
C LYS A 9 -23.08 -2.84 17.35
N GLN A 10 -22.91 -2.62 16.05
CA GLN A 10 -23.97 -2.77 15.04
C GLN A 10 -23.81 -4.00 14.14
N ILE A 11 -22.61 -4.58 14.04
CA ILE A 11 -22.36 -5.73 13.15
C ILE A 11 -22.05 -6.98 13.98
N PRO A 12 -22.67 -8.14 13.67
CA PRO A 12 -22.29 -9.42 14.29
C PRO A 12 -20.84 -9.75 13.94
N GLN A 13 -19.94 -9.54 14.92
CA GLN A 13 -18.51 -9.69 14.71
C GLN A 13 -18.11 -11.17 14.69
N ALA A 14 -17.61 -11.67 13.57
CA ALA A 14 -16.86 -12.90 13.56
C ALA A 14 -15.52 -12.70 14.31
N PRO A 15 -14.95 -13.74 14.97
CA PRO A 15 -13.68 -13.61 15.69
C PRO A 15 -12.53 -13.04 14.83
N GLN A 16 -12.56 -13.34 13.53
CA GLN A 16 -11.57 -12.89 12.56
C GLN A 16 -11.69 -11.39 12.24
N GLU A 17 -12.88 -10.80 12.37
CA GLU A 17 -13.14 -9.37 12.14
C GLU A 17 -12.63 -8.54 13.32
N LEU A 18 -12.77 -9.06 14.54
CA LEU A 18 -12.25 -8.43 15.77
C LEU A 18 -10.73 -8.24 15.74
N ASP A 19 -10.00 -9.13 15.07
CA ASP A 19 -8.55 -9.04 14.93
C ASP A 19 -8.10 -8.10 13.79
N LEU A 20 -8.99 -7.86 12.80
CA LEU A 20 -8.70 -7.03 11.62
C LEU A 20 -9.02 -5.55 11.84
N LEU A 21 -10.12 -5.25 12.52
CA LEU A 21 -10.54 -3.87 12.78
C LEU A 21 -9.49 -2.99 13.46
N PRO A 22 -8.79 -3.42 14.54
CA PRO A 22 -7.75 -2.58 15.13
C PRO A 22 -6.58 -2.32 14.16
N LYS A 23 -6.30 -3.24 13.24
CA LYS A 23 -5.25 -3.08 12.23
C LYS A 23 -5.68 -2.12 11.12
N ILE A 24 -6.94 -2.19 10.69
CA ILE A 24 -7.54 -1.24 9.75
C ILE A 24 -7.55 0.17 10.37
N GLU A 25 -7.96 0.30 11.63
CA GLU A 25 -7.95 1.57 12.35
C GLU A 25 -6.51 2.11 12.48
N GLN A 26 -5.54 1.26 12.83
CA GLN A 26 -4.15 1.66 12.91
C GLN A 26 -3.63 2.13 11.55
N LEU A 27 -3.92 1.41 10.47
CA LEU A 27 -3.49 1.76 9.11
C LEU A 27 -4.10 3.09 8.65
N ALA A 28 -5.41 3.27 8.81
CA ALA A 28 -6.14 4.48 8.40
C ALA A 28 -5.70 5.74 9.18
N ASN A 29 -5.25 5.59 10.43
CA ASN A 29 -4.78 6.72 11.25
C ASN A 29 -3.27 6.96 11.17
N THR A 30 -2.52 6.12 10.44
CA THR A 30 -1.07 6.27 10.31
C THR A 30 -0.75 7.28 9.23
N ALA A 31 -0.14 8.41 9.61
CA ALA A 31 0.30 9.45 8.67
C ALA A 31 1.63 9.13 7.97
N ASP A 32 2.37 8.12 8.46
CA ASP A 32 3.69 7.74 7.96
C ASP A 32 3.60 6.50 7.05
N LEU A 33 3.97 6.66 5.78
CA LEU A 33 3.92 5.56 4.80
C LEU A 33 4.84 4.39 5.18
N ALA A 34 5.97 4.64 5.84
CA ALA A 34 6.87 3.56 6.28
C ALA A 34 6.21 2.69 7.38
N SER A 35 5.57 3.34 8.37
CA SER A 35 4.80 2.66 9.41
C SER A 35 3.58 1.93 8.83
N ALA A 36 2.87 2.55 7.88
CA ALA A 36 1.75 1.92 7.18
C ALA A 36 2.21 0.66 6.43
N ARG A 37 3.37 0.69 5.77
CA ARG A 37 3.97 -0.48 5.11
C ARG A 37 4.25 -1.60 6.10
N GLN A 38 4.86 -1.30 7.24
CA GLN A 38 5.16 -2.29 8.28
C GLN A 38 3.90 -2.96 8.83
N ILE A 39 2.80 -2.21 8.97
CA ILE A 39 1.50 -2.77 9.41
C ILE A 39 1.00 -3.80 8.41
N VAL A 40 1.05 -3.49 7.11
CA VAL A 40 0.61 -4.39 6.03
C VAL A 40 1.50 -5.62 5.93
N GLU A 41 2.83 -5.46 5.97
CA GLU A 41 3.79 -6.58 5.95
C GLU A 41 3.63 -7.49 7.17
N GLY A 42 3.39 -6.91 8.35
CA GLY A 42 3.17 -7.65 9.60
C GLY A 42 1.79 -8.30 9.70
N SER A 43 0.88 -8.03 8.75
CA SER A 43 -0.51 -8.48 8.81
C SER A 43 -1.05 -8.87 7.44
N PRO A 44 -0.66 -10.03 6.88
CA PRO A 44 -1.11 -10.47 5.55
C PRO A 44 -2.64 -10.57 5.41
N ALA A 45 -3.36 -10.77 6.53
CA ALA A 45 -4.82 -10.81 6.56
C ALA A 45 -5.48 -9.48 6.10
N LEU A 46 -4.76 -8.35 6.15
CA LEU A 46 -5.22 -7.06 5.61
C LEU A 46 -5.35 -7.07 4.08
N LEU A 47 -4.63 -7.95 3.38
CA LEU A 47 -4.71 -8.11 1.93
C LEU A 47 -5.81 -9.12 1.53
N GLY A 48 -6.52 -9.68 2.51
CA GLY A 48 -7.61 -10.62 2.28
C GLY A 48 -8.94 -9.94 1.92
N GLU A 49 -9.85 -10.72 1.34
CA GLU A 49 -11.20 -10.26 0.98
C GLU A 49 -11.99 -9.76 2.20
N LEU A 50 -11.81 -10.39 3.36
CA LEU A 50 -12.49 -9.98 4.59
C LEU A 50 -12.15 -8.54 4.98
N ALA A 51 -10.87 -8.15 4.91
CA ALA A 51 -10.45 -6.78 5.20
C ALA A 51 -11.03 -5.78 4.19
N SER A 52 -11.11 -6.16 2.91
CA SER A 52 -11.72 -5.33 1.86
C SER A 52 -13.21 -5.12 2.13
N SER A 53 -13.94 -6.17 2.48
CA SER A 53 -15.37 -6.11 2.82
C SER A 53 -15.62 -5.22 4.04
N LEU A 54 -14.81 -5.37 5.10
CA LEU A 54 -14.90 -4.53 6.29
C LEU A 54 -14.66 -3.05 5.97
N LEU A 55 -13.66 -2.73 5.14
CA LEU A 55 -13.41 -1.37 4.69
C LEU A 55 -14.60 -0.78 3.93
N LEU A 56 -15.21 -1.53 3.01
CA LEU A 56 -16.40 -1.10 2.28
C LEU A 56 -17.60 -0.82 3.21
N GLU A 57 -17.81 -1.65 4.23
CA GLU A 57 -18.83 -1.42 5.24
C GLU A 57 -18.56 -0.15 6.05
N LEU A 58 -17.31 0.06 6.48
CA LEU A 58 -16.89 1.25 7.22
C LEU A 58 -17.06 2.54 6.38
N ILE A 59 -16.72 2.50 5.09
CA ILE A 59 -16.93 3.62 4.16
C ILE A 59 -18.42 3.96 4.04
N SER A 60 -19.26 2.94 3.82
CA SER A 60 -20.71 3.08 3.72
C SER A 60 -21.29 3.72 4.97
N GLU A 61 -20.83 3.29 6.15
CA GLU A 61 -21.30 3.81 7.42
C GLU A 61 -20.79 5.24 7.70
N ALA A 62 -19.54 5.55 7.38
CA ALA A 62 -19.00 6.91 7.48
C ALA A 62 -19.82 7.89 6.63
N ARG A 63 -20.19 7.49 5.40
CA ARG A 63 -21.07 8.29 4.51
C ARG A 63 -22.47 8.48 5.09
N LYS A 64 -23.09 7.42 5.61
CA LYS A 64 -24.43 7.53 6.25
C LYS A 64 -24.43 8.50 7.43
N GLN A 65 -23.31 8.59 8.15
CA GLN A 65 -23.13 9.53 9.26
C GLN A 65 -22.71 10.94 8.81
N GLY A 66 -22.52 11.18 7.51
CA GLY A 66 -22.08 12.45 6.94
C GLY A 66 -20.60 12.77 7.18
N ASN A 67 -19.79 11.77 7.56
CA ASN A 67 -18.37 11.93 7.85
C ASN A 67 -17.52 11.67 6.59
N GLU A 68 -17.61 12.55 5.59
CA GLU A 68 -16.92 12.35 4.31
C GLU A 68 -15.40 12.31 4.42
N ALA A 69 -14.81 13.07 5.36
CA ALA A 69 -13.37 13.01 5.59
C ALA A 69 -12.90 11.61 6.00
N ILE A 70 -13.68 10.93 6.85
CA ILE A 70 -13.36 9.56 7.28
C ILE A 70 -13.62 8.57 6.16
N ALA A 71 -14.71 8.74 5.40
CA ALA A 71 -14.99 7.91 4.24
C ALA A 71 -13.84 7.96 3.23
N GLN A 72 -13.30 9.15 2.96
CA GLN A 72 -12.17 9.33 2.04
C GLN A 72 -10.91 8.62 2.56
N THR A 73 -10.54 8.79 3.84
CA THR A 73 -9.38 8.09 4.41
C THR A 73 -9.49 6.57 4.28
N LEU A 74 -10.68 6.01 4.48
CA LEU A 74 -10.92 4.58 4.35
C LEU A 74 -10.88 4.11 2.89
N GLU A 75 -11.35 4.93 1.94
CA GLU A 75 -11.24 4.65 0.50
C GLU A 75 -9.78 4.64 0.03
N ASP A 76 -8.98 5.61 0.47
CA ASP A 76 -7.55 5.66 0.17
C ASP A 76 -6.83 4.43 0.76
N THR A 77 -7.23 4.02 1.97
CA THR A 77 -6.73 2.79 2.61
C THR A 77 -7.10 1.54 1.81
N LEU A 78 -8.35 1.44 1.33
CA LEU A 78 -8.80 0.33 0.50
C LEU A 78 -8.02 0.26 -0.81
N ALA A 79 -7.88 1.38 -1.52
CA ALA A 79 -7.14 1.45 -2.78
C ALA A 79 -5.69 0.98 -2.60
N LEU A 80 -5.01 1.44 -1.53
CA LEU A 80 -3.66 1.01 -1.20
C LEU A 80 -3.56 -0.51 -1.01
N LEU A 81 -4.49 -1.11 -0.27
CA LEU A 81 -4.49 -2.55 -0.01
C LEU A 81 -4.82 -3.37 -1.26
N GLU A 82 -5.70 -2.89 -2.13
CA GLU A 82 -6.01 -3.53 -3.40
C GLU A 82 -4.82 -3.52 -4.38
N THR A 83 -4.12 -2.39 -4.48
CA THR A 83 -2.85 -2.30 -5.22
C THR A 83 -1.80 -3.21 -4.59
N ALA A 84 -1.66 -3.23 -3.26
CA ALA A 84 -0.71 -4.11 -2.58
C ALA A 84 -1.01 -5.59 -2.81
N ARG A 85 -2.29 -5.97 -2.93
CA ARG A 85 -2.72 -7.34 -3.25
C ARG A 85 -2.42 -7.73 -4.70
N SER A 86 -2.56 -6.80 -5.64
CA SER A 86 -2.45 -7.08 -7.08
C SER A 86 -1.02 -6.92 -7.62
N GLU A 87 -0.30 -5.89 -7.18
CA GLU A 87 1.03 -5.51 -7.68
C GLU A 87 2.15 -5.80 -6.65
N GLY A 88 1.79 -6.11 -5.41
CA GLY A 88 2.71 -6.35 -4.31
C GLY A 88 2.89 -5.11 -3.43
N ILE A 89 3.19 -5.35 -2.15
CA ILE A 89 3.29 -4.31 -1.11
C ILE A 89 4.30 -3.24 -1.49
N GLU A 90 5.48 -3.62 -1.98
CA GLU A 90 6.52 -2.66 -2.30
C GLU A 90 6.10 -1.66 -3.39
N GLN A 91 5.48 -2.16 -4.46
CA GLN A 91 5.03 -1.34 -5.58
C GLN A 91 3.91 -0.38 -5.14
N ALA A 92 2.92 -0.89 -4.39
CA ALA A 92 1.81 -0.08 -3.90
C ALA A 92 2.26 1.12 -3.06
N PHE A 93 3.24 0.90 -2.17
CA PHE A 93 3.76 1.98 -1.32
C PHE A 93 4.68 2.95 -2.05
N ARG A 94 5.36 2.54 -3.14
CA ARG A 94 6.06 3.50 -4.03
C ARG A 94 5.07 4.43 -4.73
N MET A 95 4.01 3.86 -5.29
CA MET A 95 2.96 4.62 -5.97
C MET A 95 2.27 5.60 -5.00
N ALA A 96 1.95 5.14 -3.79
CA ALA A 96 1.35 5.99 -2.75
C ALA A 96 2.29 7.13 -2.30
N ALA A 97 3.60 6.94 -2.36
CA ALA A 97 4.59 7.98 -2.09
C ALA A 97 4.75 8.99 -3.25
N GLY A 98 4.03 8.79 -4.37
CA GLY A 98 4.18 9.61 -5.57
C GLY A 98 5.48 9.32 -6.33
N VAL A 99 6.11 8.16 -6.09
CA VAL A 99 7.28 7.71 -6.85
C VAL A 99 6.77 6.96 -8.07
N ASP A 100 6.77 7.62 -9.22
CA ASP A 100 6.38 6.98 -10.49
C ASP A 100 7.36 5.85 -10.84
N PRO A 101 6.88 4.68 -11.30
CA PRO A 101 7.75 3.57 -11.68
C PRO A 101 8.70 3.92 -12.85
N VAL A 102 8.36 4.96 -13.61
CA VAL A 102 9.17 5.45 -14.74
C VAL A 102 10.38 6.27 -14.25
N ASP A 103 10.27 6.97 -13.12
CA ASP A 103 11.37 7.74 -12.52
C ASP A 103 12.43 6.82 -11.90
N ASP A 104 12.02 5.67 -11.34
CA ASP A 104 12.93 4.66 -10.79
C ASP A 104 13.65 3.87 -11.89
N ALA A 105 13.00 3.65 -13.05
CA ALA A 105 13.63 3.04 -14.22
C ALA A 105 14.75 3.93 -14.81
N ALA A 106 14.56 5.26 -14.81
CA ALA A 106 15.61 6.20 -15.18
C ALA A 106 16.78 6.17 -14.17
N GLY A 107 16.50 6.03 -12.87
CA GLY A 107 17.52 5.83 -11.83
C GLY A 107 18.25 4.48 -11.91
N MET A 108 17.59 3.42 -12.40
CA MET A 108 18.24 2.14 -12.68
C MET A 108 19.15 2.21 -13.92
N LEU A 109 18.78 2.96 -14.96
CA LEU A 109 19.63 3.19 -16.14
C LEU A 109 20.90 3.99 -15.82
N ASP A 110 20.84 4.90 -14.84
CA ASP A 110 22.02 5.67 -14.40
C ASP A 110 23.12 4.79 -13.76
N LYS A 111 22.76 3.59 -13.27
CA LYS A 111 23.74 2.58 -12.80
C LYS A 111 24.41 1.80 -13.94
N TYR A 112 23.91 1.94 -15.18
CA TYR A 112 24.41 1.24 -16.36
C TYR A 112 24.99 2.20 -17.43
N THR A 113 24.91 3.51 -17.22
CA THR A 113 25.54 4.52 -18.10
C THR A 113 27.04 4.69 -17.85
N ASP A 114 27.55 4.27 -16.69
CA ASP A 114 28.99 4.24 -16.41
C ASP A 114 29.56 2.89 -16.87
N VAL A 115 29.57 2.66 -18.19
CA VAL A 115 30.32 1.55 -18.77
C VAL A 115 31.80 1.87 -18.55
N PRO A 116 32.53 1.12 -17.71
CA PRO A 116 33.91 1.44 -17.42
C PRO A 116 34.71 1.38 -18.72
N ALA A 117 35.58 2.37 -18.96
CA ALA A 117 36.36 2.50 -20.20
C ALA A 117 37.10 1.19 -20.58
N ALA A 118 37.51 0.39 -19.58
CA ALA A 118 38.13 -0.91 -19.78
C ALA A 118 37.24 -1.94 -20.52
N LEU A 119 35.91 -1.88 -20.32
CA LEU A 119 34.96 -2.74 -21.02
C LEU A 119 34.78 -2.29 -22.47
N VAL A 120 34.80 -0.97 -22.72
CA VAL A 120 34.75 -0.39 -24.07
C VAL A 120 35.98 -0.78 -24.87
N ASP A 121 37.17 -0.68 -24.26
CA ASP A 121 38.44 -1.09 -24.89
C ASP A 121 38.49 -2.60 -25.20
N GLN A 122 37.92 -3.45 -24.33
CA GLN A 122 37.84 -4.90 -24.58
C GLN A 122 36.94 -5.23 -25.77
N VAL A 123 35.79 -4.57 -25.90
CA VAL A 123 34.87 -4.79 -27.02
C VAL A 123 35.47 -4.27 -28.32
N GLN A 124 36.13 -3.11 -28.31
CA GLN A 124 36.78 -2.57 -29.50
C GLN A 124 37.97 -3.42 -29.96
N SER A 125 38.75 -3.95 -29.02
CA SER A 125 39.86 -4.86 -29.34
C SER A 125 39.37 -6.19 -29.93
N ALA A 126 38.22 -6.69 -29.48
CA ALA A 126 37.62 -7.93 -30.00
C ALA A 126 37.02 -7.77 -31.41
N LEU A 127 36.61 -6.56 -31.80
CA LEU A 127 36.06 -6.25 -33.12
C LEU A 127 37.11 -5.82 -34.16
N ALA A 128 38.37 -5.64 -33.74
CA ALA A 128 39.49 -5.25 -34.60
C ALA A 128 40.27 -6.45 -35.19
N LEU A 129 39.73 -7.67 -35.05
CA LEU A 129 40.21 -8.93 -35.66
C LEU A 129 39.32 -9.34 -36.83
#